data_AF-A0A7W1G0R2-F1
#
_entry.id   AF-A0A7W1G0R2-F1
#
_cell.length_a   1.000
_cell.length_b   1.000
_cell.length_c   1.000
_cell.angle_alpha   90.00
_cell.angle_beta   90.00
_cell.angle_gamma   90.00
#
_symmetry.space_group_name_H-M   'P 1'
#
loop_
_entity.id
_entity.type
_entity.pdbx_description
1 polymer ?
#
loop_
_entity_poly.entity_id
_entity_poly.type
_entity_poly.pdbx_seq_one_letter_code
_entity_poly.pdbx_strand_id
1 'polypeptide(L)'
;MASLYSWYKYARMWGIQKKLIKKQRKTVGLIATCPNEYLHVDTTFYPLIDGKKICISFVMDNYSKMILGFHVASSNTFEIVRRSLGNALKVIATHPGQKHSYLVADGGKENHNQYIEAFIKKLSKHKITKIRALKDIRFSNSPVEAVHRTIKGRYLRNRKFESIKALRSYLKWAVEDYNVARPHYKHRPRTPHEVYFGIPLDFDIRKRVKQAIKARVKNNKCSKCVQCTGCSVKQLITAPRLKKKA
;
A
#
# COMPACT_ATOMS: atom_id res chain seq x y z
N MET A 1 19.65 43.64 11.36
CA MET A 1 19.61 42.30 10.75
C MET A 1 19.82 42.42 9.25
N ALA A 2 20.72 41.63 8.65
CA ALA A 2 20.93 41.65 7.21
C ALA A 2 19.75 40.98 6.48
N SER A 3 19.38 41.50 5.31
CA SER A 3 18.33 40.90 4.47
C SER A 3 18.79 39.58 3.85
N LEU A 4 17.84 38.72 3.50
CA LEU A 4 18.10 37.46 2.81
C LEU A 4 18.91 37.68 1.51
N TYR A 5 18.63 38.80 0.82
CA TYR A 5 19.35 39.22 -0.38
C TYR A 5 20.82 39.51 -0.10
N SER A 6 21.13 40.30 0.93
CA SER A 6 22.50 40.60 1.33
C SER A 6 23.26 39.32 1.65
N TRP A 7 22.64 38.39 2.39
CA TRP A 7 23.26 37.11 2.72
C TRP A 7 23.63 36.29 1.47
N TYR A 8 22.73 36.13 0.50
CA TYR A 8 23.02 35.41 -0.75
C TYR A 8 24.01 36.13 -1.68
N LYS A 9 24.09 37.47 -1.62
CA LYS A 9 25.09 38.26 -2.35
C LYS A 9 26.49 37.97 -1.79
N TYR A 10 26.67 38.09 -0.47
CA TYR A 10 27.97 37.82 0.18
C TYR A 10 28.37 36.34 0.09
N ALA A 11 27.42 35.40 0.23
CA ALA A 11 27.69 33.98 0.04
C ALA A 11 28.22 33.65 -1.36
N ARG A 12 27.69 34.31 -2.40
CA ARG A 12 28.22 34.18 -3.78
C ARG A 12 29.60 34.83 -3.94
N MET A 13 29.80 36.03 -3.41
CA MET A 13 31.12 36.71 -3.47
C MET A 13 32.22 35.92 -2.77
N TRP A 14 31.89 35.23 -1.67
CA TRP A 14 32.82 34.36 -0.94
C TRP A 14 32.89 32.93 -1.48
N GLY A 15 32.31 32.65 -2.65
CA GLY A 15 32.39 31.33 -3.29
C GLY A 15 31.69 30.21 -2.51
N ILE A 16 30.81 30.53 -1.56
CA ILE A 16 30.05 29.55 -0.78
C ILE A 16 28.96 28.96 -1.67
N GLN A 17 29.30 27.89 -2.38
CA GLN A 17 28.35 27.09 -3.14
C GLN A 17 27.73 26.02 -2.23
N LYS A 18 26.40 26.00 -2.13
CA LYS A 18 25.71 24.90 -1.46
C LYS A 18 25.90 23.63 -2.30
N LYS A 19 26.79 22.73 -1.87
CA LYS A 19 26.92 21.41 -2.47
C LYS A 19 25.55 20.73 -2.43
N LEU A 20 25.02 20.35 -3.59
CA LEU A 20 23.82 19.52 -3.64
C LEU A 20 24.17 18.17 -3.00
N ILE A 21 23.64 17.90 -1.81
CA ILE A 21 23.80 16.61 -1.17
C ILE A 21 23.08 15.59 -2.05
N LYS A 22 23.85 14.78 -2.79
CA LYS A 22 23.30 13.66 -3.55
C LYS A 22 22.69 12.69 -2.56
N LYS A 23 21.37 12.50 -2.66
CA LYS A 23 20.68 11.49 -1.86
C LYS A 23 21.31 10.12 -2.19
N GLN A 24 21.68 9.36 -1.16
CA GLN A 24 22.20 8.00 -1.35
C GLN A 24 21.24 7.19 -2.24
N ARG A 25 21.82 6.46 -3.20
CA ARG A 25 21.05 5.54 -4.04
C ARG A 25 20.49 4.45 -3.14
N LYS A 26 19.18 4.21 -3.25
CA LYS A 26 18.54 3.14 -2.50
C LYS A 26 19.11 1.81 -2.97
N THR A 27 19.51 0.95 -2.04
CA THR A 27 19.84 -0.44 -2.36
C THR A 27 18.64 -1.12 -3.00
N VAL A 28 18.88 -1.92 -4.04
CA VAL A 28 17.83 -2.75 -4.64
C VAL A 28 17.44 -3.79 -3.58
N GLY A 29 16.18 -3.79 -3.15
CA GLY A 29 15.68 -4.76 -2.16
C GLY A 29 15.52 -6.15 -2.75
N LEU A 30 15.08 -7.10 -1.93
CA LEU A 30 14.68 -8.44 -2.37
C LEU A 30 13.61 -8.37 -3.47
N ILE A 31 13.88 -8.99 -4.62
CA ILE A 31 12.95 -9.06 -5.77
C ILE A 31 12.54 -10.52 -5.97
N ALA A 32 11.29 -10.83 -5.68
CA ALA A 32 10.68 -12.10 -6.04
C ALA A 32 10.45 -12.19 -7.56
N THR A 33 10.51 -13.41 -8.09
CA THR A 33 10.31 -13.79 -9.49
C THR A 33 8.88 -14.26 -9.78
N CYS A 34 8.19 -14.81 -8.78
CA CYS A 34 6.82 -15.29 -8.91
C CYS A 34 5.95 -14.99 -7.66
N PRO A 35 4.61 -15.00 -7.78
CA PRO A 35 3.72 -14.84 -6.63
C PRO A 35 4.04 -15.81 -5.51
N ASN A 36 3.97 -15.31 -4.29
CA ASN A 36 4.11 -16.03 -3.03
C ASN A 36 5.49 -16.66 -2.73
N GLU A 37 6.51 -16.38 -3.54
CA GLU A 37 7.89 -16.78 -3.26
C GLU A 37 8.38 -16.16 -1.93
N TYR A 38 8.22 -14.84 -1.79
CA TYR A 38 8.58 -14.08 -0.60
C TYR A 38 7.38 -13.31 -0.07
N LEU A 39 7.02 -13.59 1.17
CA LEU A 39 5.98 -12.90 1.93
C LEU A 39 6.64 -11.95 2.92
N HIS A 40 6.19 -10.71 2.98
CA HIS A 40 6.64 -9.76 3.99
C HIS A 40 5.58 -9.57 5.05
N VAL A 41 5.97 -9.63 6.31
CA VAL A 41 5.11 -9.32 7.45
C VAL A 41 5.73 -8.23 8.31
N ASP A 42 4.91 -7.25 8.67
CA ASP A 42 5.27 -6.23 9.65
C ASP A 42 4.00 -5.67 10.32
N THR A 43 4.18 -5.06 11.48
CA THR A 43 3.11 -4.46 12.29
C THR A 43 3.32 -2.96 12.41
N THR A 44 2.29 -2.21 12.05
CA THR A 44 2.24 -0.76 12.17
C THR A 44 1.19 -0.31 13.19
N PHE A 45 1.35 0.89 13.74
CA PHE A 45 0.42 1.46 14.73
C PHE A 45 -0.44 2.58 14.13
N TYR A 46 -1.69 2.70 14.60
CA TYR A 46 -2.62 3.77 14.27
C TYR A 46 -3.36 4.26 15.53
N PRO A 47 -3.39 5.58 15.81
CA PRO A 47 -4.08 6.12 16.98
C PRO A 47 -5.60 6.29 16.73
N LEU A 48 -6.42 5.80 17.65
CA LEU A 48 -7.85 6.12 17.71
C LEU A 48 -8.09 7.53 18.28
N ILE A 49 -9.35 7.96 18.29
CA ILE A 49 -9.77 9.26 18.85
C ILE A 49 -9.45 9.36 20.35
N ASP A 50 -9.61 8.26 21.08
CA ASP A 50 -9.28 8.16 22.51
C ASP A 50 -7.77 8.10 22.81
N GLY A 51 -6.92 8.25 21.79
CA GLY A 51 -5.47 8.20 21.92
C GLY A 51 -4.88 6.79 21.97
N LYS A 52 -5.70 5.73 22.05
CA LYS A 52 -5.19 4.35 22.09
C LYS A 52 -4.52 3.99 20.75
N LYS A 53 -3.29 3.48 20.83
CA LYS A 53 -2.52 3.03 19.67
C LYS A 53 -2.91 1.60 19.32
N ILE A 54 -3.66 1.45 18.23
CA ILE A 54 -4.07 0.16 17.70
C ILE A 54 -3.01 -0.39 16.76
N CYS A 55 -2.74 -1.68 16.89
CA CYS A 55 -1.79 -2.41 16.08
C CYS A 55 -2.49 -2.96 14.82
N ILE A 56 -1.83 -2.86 13.68
CA ILE A 56 -2.28 -3.40 12.40
C ILE A 56 -1.12 -4.19 11.81
N SER A 57 -1.29 -5.50 11.67
CA SER A 57 -0.30 -6.36 11.01
C SER A 57 -0.74 -6.61 9.57
N PHE A 58 0.19 -6.45 8.64
CA PHE A 58 -0.01 -6.74 7.22
C PHE A 58 0.92 -7.88 6.79
N VAL A 59 0.39 -8.76 5.94
CA VAL A 59 1.15 -9.77 5.21
C VAL A 59 0.97 -9.50 3.72
N MET A 60 2.06 -9.26 3.02
CA MET A 60 2.05 -8.91 1.60
C MET A 60 2.93 -9.85 0.79
N ASP A 61 2.56 -10.02 -0.48
CA ASP A 61 3.38 -10.72 -1.46
C ASP A 61 4.45 -9.78 -2.05
N ASN A 62 5.71 -10.22 -2.12
CA ASN A 62 6.79 -9.41 -2.69
C ASN A 62 6.62 -9.24 -4.20
N TYR A 63 6.18 -10.26 -4.93
CA TYR A 63 6.13 -10.21 -6.39
C TYR A 63 5.07 -9.23 -6.87
N SER A 64 3.80 -9.54 -6.62
CA SER A 64 2.59 -8.81 -7.04
C SER A 64 2.35 -7.51 -6.28
N LYS A 65 2.93 -7.38 -5.07
CA LYS A 65 2.65 -6.30 -4.10
C LYS A 65 1.25 -6.36 -3.51
N MET A 66 0.53 -7.47 -3.66
CA MET A 66 -0.79 -7.66 -3.08
C MET A 66 -0.71 -7.83 -1.56
N ILE A 67 -1.64 -7.20 -0.84
CA ILE A 67 -1.86 -7.48 0.58
C ILE A 67 -2.68 -8.76 0.66
N LEU A 68 -2.07 -9.85 1.12
CA LEU A 68 -2.73 -11.16 1.21
C LEU A 68 -3.56 -11.29 2.49
N GLY A 69 -3.11 -10.66 3.58
CA GLY A 69 -3.79 -10.75 4.86
C GLY A 69 -3.47 -9.55 5.74
N PHE A 70 -4.43 -9.19 6.58
CA PHE A 70 -4.21 -8.23 7.66
C PHE A 70 -5.04 -8.59 8.88
N HIS A 71 -4.62 -8.08 10.04
CA HIS A 71 -5.39 -8.15 11.28
C HIS A 71 -5.16 -6.90 12.13
N VAL A 72 -6.16 -6.53 12.92
CA VAL A 72 -6.15 -5.33 13.79
C VAL A 72 -6.35 -5.78 15.23
N ALA A 73 -5.52 -5.31 16.17
CA ALA A 73 -5.62 -5.65 17.58
C ALA A 73 -5.20 -4.48 18.48
N SER A 74 -5.67 -4.46 19.73
CA SER A 74 -5.30 -3.43 20.72
C SER A 74 -3.82 -3.48 21.12
N SER A 75 -3.22 -4.66 21.08
CA SER A 75 -1.86 -4.91 21.56
C SER A 75 -1.01 -5.60 20.51
N ASN A 76 0.30 -5.32 20.49
CA ASN A 76 1.26 -5.93 19.59
C ASN A 76 1.73 -7.29 20.14
N THR A 77 0.87 -8.30 20.03
CA THR A 77 1.13 -9.66 20.49
C THR A 77 1.35 -10.61 19.32
N PHE A 78 1.93 -11.78 19.56
CA PHE A 78 2.04 -12.84 18.55
C PHE A 78 0.71 -13.14 17.83
N GLU A 79 -0.42 -13.05 18.54
CA GLU A 79 -1.75 -13.33 18.00
C GLU A 79 -2.12 -12.45 16.79
N ILE A 80 -1.67 -11.19 16.73
CA ILE A 80 -1.96 -10.33 15.59
C ILE A 80 -1.29 -10.86 14.32
N VAL A 81 -0.04 -11.31 14.44
CA VAL A 81 0.76 -11.87 13.34
C VAL A 81 0.21 -13.24 12.94
N ARG A 82 -0.15 -14.07 13.92
CA ARG A 82 -0.77 -15.37 13.66
C ARG A 82 -2.05 -15.23 12.85
N ARG A 83 -2.92 -14.28 13.22
CA ARG A 83 -4.18 -14.05 12.50
C ARG A 83 -3.98 -13.41 11.14
N SER A 84 -3.06 -12.44 10.99
CA SER A 84 -2.77 -11.84 9.69
C SER A 84 -2.17 -12.86 8.71
N LEU A 85 -1.25 -13.71 9.18
CA LEU A 85 -0.68 -14.81 8.41
C LEU A 85 -1.72 -15.90 8.11
N GLY A 86 -2.58 -16.25 9.06
CA GLY A 86 -3.69 -17.17 8.82
C GLY A 86 -4.65 -16.68 7.74
N ASN A 87 -4.94 -15.37 7.70
CA ASN A 87 -5.74 -14.77 6.62
C ASN A 87 -5.01 -14.82 5.28
N ALA A 88 -3.70 -14.54 5.25
CA ALA A 88 -2.90 -14.65 4.03
C ALA A 88 -2.85 -16.08 3.50
N LEU A 89 -2.69 -17.07 4.37
CA LEU A 89 -2.67 -18.50 4.00
C LEU A 89 -3.97 -18.95 3.34
N LYS A 90 -5.12 -18.39 3.72
CA LYS A 90 -6.40 -18.67 3.05
C LYS A 90 -6.40 -18.17 1.59
N VAL A 91 -5.82 -17.01 1.34
CA VAL A 91 -5.68 -16.45 -0.03
C VAL A 91 -4.63 -17.24 -0.82
N ILE A 92 -3.53 -17.61 -0.19
CA ILE A 92 -2.50 -18.46 -0.81
C ILE A 92 -3.07 -19.80 -1.24
N ALA A 93 -3.93 -20.41 -0.42
CA ALA A 93 -4.56 -21.69 -0.73
C ALA A 93 -5.46 -21.66 -1.99
N THR A 94 -5.91 -20.47 -2.43
CA THR A 94 -6.68 -20.32 -3.68
C THR A 94 -5.79 -20.07 -4.90
N HIS A 95 -4.48 -19.90 -4.72
CA HIS A 95 -3.55 -19.60 -5.81
C HIS A 95 -3.00 -20.90 -6.44
N PRO A 96 -2.98 -21.02 -7.79
CA PRO A 96 -2.48 -22.22 -8.44
C PRO A 96 -0.95 -22.33 -8.30
N GLY A 97 -0.49 -23.49 -7.85
CA GLY A 97 0.93 -23.88 -8.00
C GLY A 97 1.83 -23.50 -6.83
N GLN A 98 1.34 -23.58 -5.58
CA GLN A 98 2.19 -23.26 -4.45
C GLN A 98 2.37 -24.33 -3.38
N LYS A 99 3.66 -24.63 -3.11
CA LYS A 99 4.10 -25.57 -2.07
C LYS A 99 4.99 -24.92 -1.01
N HIS A 100 5.62 -23.79 -1.33
CA HIS A 100 6.59 -23.15 -0.44
C HIS A 100 6.58 -21.62 -0.52
N SER A 101 6.77 -20.95 0.62
CA SER A 101 7.01 -19.51 0.76
C SER A 101 8.11 -19.22 1.76
N TYR A 102 8.83 -18.13 1.53
CA TYR A 102 9.71 -17.52 2.51
C TYR A 102 9.02 -16.36 3.22
N LEU A 103 8.91 -16.41 4.55
CA LEU A 103 8.35 -15.32 5.35
C LEU A 103 9.46 -14.40 5.86
N VAL A 104 9.57 -13.24 5.25
CA VAL A 104 10.46 -12.16 5.67
C VAL A 104 9.80 -11.35 6.78
N ALA A 105 10.41 -11.36 7.95
CA ALA A 105 9.99 -10.58 9.11
C ALA A 105 11.19 -9.83 9.68
N ASP A 106 10.96 -8.67 10.28
CA ASP A 106 12.00 -8.01 11.07
C ASP A 106 12.33 -8.80 12.33
N GLY A 107 13.54 -8.60 12.85
CA GLY A 107 14.02 -9.22 14.09
C GLY A 107 13.33 -8.68 15.34
N GLY A 108 12.00 -8.76 15.41
CA GLY A 108 11.21 -8.41 16.58
C GLY A 108 11.58 -9.24 17.81
N LYS A 109 10.95 -8.94 18.95
CA LYS A 109 11.21 -9.60 20.24
C LYS A 109 11.37 -11.11 20.06
N GLU A 110 12.44 -11.67 20.61
CA GLU A 110 12.83 -13.07 20.39
C GLU A 110 11.70 -14.05 20.73
N ASN A 111 10.91 -13.75 21.75
CA ASN A 111 9.73 -14.55 22.12
C ASN A 111 8.69 -14.62 20.99
N HIS A 112 8.40 -13.51 20.31
CA HIS A 112 7.48 -13.51 19.16
C HIS A 112 8.01 -14.36 18.01
N ASN A 113 9.34 -14.42 17.85
CA ASN A 113 9.96 -15.20 16.80
C ASN A 113 9.73 -16.70 17.00
N GLN A 114 9.91 -17.18 18.24
CA GLN A 114 9.70 -18.59 18.60
C GLN A 114 8.25 -19.03 18.38
N TYR A 115 7.26 -18.21 18.77
CA TYR A 115 5.85 -18.54 18.54
C TYR A 115 5.46 -18.58 17.06
N ILE A 116 6.02 -17.67 16.25
CA ILE A 116 5.82 -17.70 14.79
C ILE A 116 6.39 -18.98 14.19
N GLU A 117 7.60 -19.38 14.59
CA GLU A 117 8.24 -20.61 14.12
C GLU A 117 7.46 -21.86 14.54
N ALA A 118 6.98 -21.91 15.79
CA ALA A 118 6.13 -23.00 16.27
C ALA A 118 4.80 -23.08 15.49
N PHE A 119 4.19 -21.95 15.17
CA PHE A 119 2.97 -21.91 14.35
C PHE A 119 3.23 -22.36 12.91
N ILE A 120 4.33 -21.92 12.31
CA ILE A 120 4.75 -22.33 10.97
C ILE A 120 5.00 -23.83 10.90
N LYS A 121 5.67 -24.41 11.90
CA LYS A 121 5.91 -25.87 11.97
C LYS A 121 4.62 -26.69 12.02
N LYS A 122 3.52 -26.12 12.51
CA LYS A 122 2.20 -26.78 12.55
C LYS A 122 1.44 -26.71 11.22
N LEU A 123 1.91 -25.92 10.25
CA LEU A 123 1.27 -25.82 8.94
C LEU A 123 1.66 -27.04 8.09
N SER A 124 0.72 -27.97 7.91
CA SER A 124 0.94 -29.18 7.11
C SER A 124 0.74 -28.98 5.61
N LYS A 125 -0.14 -28.04 5.22
CA LYS A 125 -0.55 -27.86 3.81
C LYS A 125 0.37 -26.96 2.99
N HIS A 126 1.03 -25.98 3.63
CA HIS A 126 1.90 -25.01 2.95
C HIS A 126 3.17 -24.81 3.75
N LYS A 127 4.33 -25.11 3.15
CA LYS A 127 5.61 -24.98 3.83
C LYS A 127 6.02 -23.51 3.87
N ILE A 128 6.23 -22.95 5.06
CA ILE A 128 6.80 -21.61 5.22
C ILE A 128 8.19 -21.75 5.84
N THR A 129 9.19 -21.09 5.26
CA THR A 129 10.51 -20.90 5.88
C THR A 129 10.63 -19.45 6.29
N LYS A 130 10.88 -19.20 7.56
CA LYS A 130 11.06 -17.83 8.06
C LYS A 130 12.48 -17.33 7.78
N ILE A 131 12.60 -16.07 7.39
CA ILE A 131 13.85 -15.36 7.15
C ILE A 131 13.81 -14.04 7.92
N ARG A 132 14.86 -13.75 8.70
CA ARG A 132 15.03 -12.47 9.41
C ARG A 132 15.69 -11.45 8.50
N ALA A 133 15.02 -10.32 8.29
CA ALA A 133 15.60 -9.19 7.55
C ALA A 133 16.86 -8.66 8.26
N LEU A 134 17.85 -8.21 7.48
CA LEU A 134 19.18 -7.70 7.92
C LEU A 134 20.05 -8.68 8.73
N LYS A 135 19.55 -9.87 9.05
CA LYS A 135 20.32 -10.94 9.72
C LYS A 135 20.56 -12.10 8.77
N ASP A 136 19.49 -12.70 8.25
CA ASP A 136 19.57 -13.85 7.35
C ASP A 136 19.65 -13.39 5.88
N ILE A 137 19.16 -12.18 5.58
CA ILE A 137 19.29 -11.53 4.28
C ILE A 137 19.80 -10.10 4.43
N ARG A 138 20.60 -9.63 3.47
CA ARG A 138 21.11 -8.23 3.45
C ARG A 138 20.04 -7.17 3.17
N PHE A 139 18.82 -7.60 2.82
CA PHE A 139 17.72 -6.72 2.45
C PHE A 139 16.83 -6.43 3.66
N SER A 140 16.36 -5.18 3.74
CA SER A 140 15.39 -4.75 4.74
C SER A 140 13.95 -5.12 4.34
N ASN A 141 13.05 -5.05 5.31
CA ASN A 141 11.61 -5.22 5.13
C ASN A 141 10.93 -4.01 4.45
N SER A 142 11.65 -3.30 3.58
CA SER A 142 11.14 -2.09 2.90
C SER A 142 9.88 -2.27 2.05
N PRO A 143 9.56 -3.45 1.47
CA PRO A 143 8.31 -3.62 0.71
C PRO A 143 7.05 -3.38 1.57
N VAL A 144 7.01 -3.92 2.79
CA VAL A 144 5.84 -3.78 3.68
C VAL A 144 5.76 -2.39 4.30
N GLU A 145 6.90 -1.74 4.56
CA GLU A 145 6.94 -0.32 4.92
C GLU A 145 6.33 0.57 3.82
N ALA A 146 6.54 0.24 2.55
CA ALA A 146 5.94 0.98 1.43
C ALA A 146 4.41 0.81 1.39
N VAL A 147 3.90 -0.38 1.73
CA VAL A 147 2.47 -0.64 1.93
C VAL A 147 1.95 0.18 3.11
N HIS A 148 2.64 0.16 4.25
CA HIS A 148 2.28 0.97 5.43
C HIS A 148 2.14 2.45 5.08
N ARG A 149 3.13 3.00 4.36
CA ARG A 149 3.10 4.40 3.92
C ARG A 149 1.91 4.68 3.00
N THR A 150 1.56 3.74 2.13
CA THR A 150 0.42 3.89 1.21
C THR A 150 -0.90 3.86 1.96
N ILE A 151 -1.12 2.86 2.83
CA ILE A 151 -2.34 2.70 3.60
C ILE A 151 -2.53 3.89 4.55
N LYS A 152 -1.50 4.23 5.34
CA LYS A 152 -1.55 5.38 6.25
C LYS A 152 -1.74 6.69 5.49
N GLY A 153 -0.93 6.93 4.46
CA GLY A 153 -0.90 8.20 3.76
C GLY A 153 -2.17 8.49 2.98
N ARG A 154 -2.73 7.50 2.27
CA ARG A 154 -3.88 7.70 1.38
C ARG A 154 -5.21 7.43 2.06
N TYR A 155 -5.28 6.41 2.91
CA TYR A 155 -6.56 5.94 3.42
C TYR A 155 -6.84 6.41 4.86
N LEU A 156 -5.81 6.43 5.72
CA LEU A 156 -6.00 6.68 7.16
C LEU A 156 -5.66 8.11 7.60
N ARG A 157 -4.83 8.86 6.86
CA ARG A 157 -4.26 10.15 7.29
C ARG A 157 -5.33 11.17 7.70
N ASN A 158 -6.39 11.26 6.91
CA ASN A 158 -7.46 12.26 7.09
C ASN A 158 -8.72 11.64 7.71
N ARG A 159 -8.58 10.51 8.39
CA ARG A 159 -9.69 9.83 9.08
C ARG A 159 -9.37 9.63 10.54
N LYS A 160 -10.42 9.54 11.33
CA LYS A 160 -10.40 9.26 12.76
C LYS A 160 -11.45 8.18 13.02
N PHE A 161 -11.16 7.27 13.94
CA PHE A 161 -12.06 6.17 14.29
C PHE A 161 -12.21 6.12 15.80
N GLU A 162 -13.44 5.85 16.24
CA GLU A 162 -13.80 5.72 17.66
C GLU A 162 -13.51 4.30 18.18
N SER A 163 -13.57 3.30 17.30
CA SER A 163 -13.43 1.89 17.70
C SER A 163 -12.56 1.08 16.74
N ILE A 164 -12.00 -0.01 17.27
CA ILE A 164 -11.26 -1.02 16.51
C ILE A 164 -12.15 -1.65 15.43
N LYS A 165 -13.44 -1.84 15.73
CA LYS A 165 -14.41 -2.40 14.77
C LYS A 165 -14.57 -1.48 13.56
N ALA A 166 -14.75 -0.16 13.78
CA ALA A 166 -14.86 0.82 12.71
C ALA A 166 -13.57 0.87 11.85
N LEU A 167 -12.40 0.92 12.50
CA LEU A 167 -11.11 0.89 11.81
C LEU A 167 -10.94 -0.38 10.97
N ARG A 168 -11.29 -1.55 11.52
CA ARG A 168 -11.19 -2.85 10.83
C ARG A 168 -12.10 -2.90 9.60
N SER A 169 -13.34 -2.45 9.72
CA SER A 169 -14.28 -2.40 8.60
C SER A 169 -13.79 -1.48 7.48
N TYR A 170 -13.27 -0.30 7.84
CA TYR A 170 -12.70 0.61 6.85
C TYR A 170 -11.42 0.06 6.20
N LEU A 171 -10.55 -0.58 6.98
CA LEU A 171 -9.34 -1.23 6.45
C LEU A 171 -9.68 -2.35 5.47
N LYS A 172 -10.76 -3.11 5.69
CA LYS A 172 -11.23 -4.12 4.73
C LYS A 172 -11.52 -3.49 3.37
N TRP A 173 -12.28 -2.39 3.35
CA TRP A 173 -12.52 -1.63 2.12
C TRP A 173 -11.24 -1.04 1.52
N ALA A 174 -10.35 -0.47 2.35
CA ALA A 174 -9.12 0.15 1.88
C ALA A 174 -8.15 -0.87 1.23
N VAL A 175 -8.05 -2.08 1.81
CA VAL A 175 -7.26 -3.18 1.26
C VAL A 175 -7.86 -3.68 -0.05
N GLU A 176 -9.19 -3.79 -0.14
CA GLU A 176 -9.88 -4.14 -1.38
C GLU A 176 -9.61 -3.10 -2.50
N ASP A 177 -9.77 -1.81 -2.21
CA ASP A 177 -9.45 -0.73 -3.15
C ASP A 177 -7.97 -0.79 -3.60
N TYR A 178 -7.05 -1.01 -2.66
CA TYR A 178 -5.63 -1.14 -2.96
C TYR A 178 -5.32 -2.35 -3.86
N ASN A 179 -5.87 -3.51 -3.55
CA ASN A 179 -5.57 -4.76 -4.24
C ASN A 179 -6.23 -4.85 -5.62
N VAL A 180 -7.49 -4.43 -5.74
CA VAL A 180 -8.34 -4.74 -6.91
C VAL A 180 -8.61 -3.54 -7.79
N ALA A 181 -8.73 -2.33 -7.23
CA ALA A 181 -9.12 -1.16 -8.02
C ALA A 181 -7.90 -0.33 -8.51
N ARG A 182 -6.76 -0.41 -7.82
CA ARG A 182 -5.61 0.49 -8.03
C ARG A 182 -4.46 -0.20 -8.77
N PRO A 183 -4.05 0.31 -9.95
CA PRO A 183 -2.82 -0.13 -10.59
C PRO A 183 -1.58 0.16 -9.74
N HIS A 184 -0.73 -0.86 -9.55
CA HIS A 184 0.50 -0.72 -8.79
C HIS A 184 1.65 -0.21 -9.66
N TYR A 185 2.48 0.72 -9.16
CA TYR A 185 3.53 1.37 -9.97
C TYR A 185 4.50 0.36 -10.63
N LYS A 186 4.85 -0.73 -9.92
CA LYS A 186 5.76 -1.80 -10.39
C LYS A 186 5.21 -2.54 -11.62
N HIS A 187 3.88 -2.66 -11.71
CA HIS A 187 3.21 -3.57 -12.64
C HIS A 187 2.20 -2.84 -13.53
N ARG A 188 2.34 -1.53 -13.71
CA ARG A 188 1.34 -0.76 -14.44
C ARG A 188 1.18 -1.29 -15.88
N PRO A 189 -0.06 -1.41 -16.34
CA PRO A 189 -1.29 -0.86 -15.74
C PRO A 189 -2.06 -1.82 -14.83
N ARG A 190 -1.49 -2.97 -14.46
CA ARG A 190 -2.17 -4.01 -13.68
C ARG A 190 -2.29 -3.67 -12.19
N THR A 191 -3.34 -4.16 -11.56
CA THR A 191 -3.54 -4.11 -10.11
C THR A 191 -2.76 -5.23 -9.42
N PRO A 192 -2.46 -5.11 -8.11
CA PRO A 192 -1.82 -6.19 -7.37
C PRO A 192 -2.54 -7.53 -7.51
N HIS A 193 -3.88 -7.53 -7.47
CA HIS A 193 -4.70 -8.72 -7.65
C HIS A 193 -4.54 -9.36 -9.03
N GLU A 194 -4.58 -8.56 -10.10
CA GLU A 194 -4.39 -9.05 -11.46
C GLU A 194 -3.01 -9.69 -11.66
N VAL A 195 -1.97 -9.08 -11.09
CA VAL A 195 -0.61 -9.64 -11.16
C VAL A 195 -0.50 -10.92 -10.36
N TYR A 196 -1.12 -10.95 -9.18
CA TYR A 196 -1.07 -12.11 -8.30
C TYR A 196 -1.70 -13.35 -8.95
N PHE A 197 -2.90 -13.21 -9.51
CA PHE A 197 -3.61 -14.31 -10.16
C PHE A 197 -3.28 -14.50 -11.65
N GLY A 198 -2.34 -13.73 -12.20
CA GLY A 198 -1.96 -13.83 -13.61
C GLY A 198 -3.06 -13.43 -14.59
N ILE A 199 -3.99 -12.56 -14.17
CA ILE A 199 -5.13 -12.13 -14.99
C ILE A 199 -4.60 -11.24 -16.14
N PRO A 200 -4.86 -11.60 -17.41
CA PRO A 200 -4.45 -10.78 -18.54
C PRO A 200 -5.26 -9.48 -18.62
N LEU A 201 -4.68 -8.47 -19.27
CA LEU A 201 -5.39 -7.23 -19.55
C LEU A 201 -6.21 -7.39 -20.82
N ASP A 202 -7.52 -7.26 -20.73
CA ASP A 202 -8.44 -7.39 -21.86
C ASP A 202 -8.77 -6.05 -22.54
N PHE A 203 -7.94 -5.02 -22.35
CA PHE A 203 -8.22 -3.69 -22.88
C PHE A 203 -6.97 -2.95 -23.33
N ASP A 204 -7.15 -2.07 -24.33
CA ASP A 204 -6.11 -1.17 -24.79
C ASP A 204 -5.76 -0.14 -23.70
N ILE A 205 -4.54 -0.29 -23.18
CA ILE A 205 -3.95 0.53 -22.13
C ILE A 205 -3.89 2.00 -22.54
N ARG A 206 -3.48 2.29 -23.77
CA ARG A 206 -3.34 3.66 -24.28
C ARG A 206 -4.71 4.33 -24.33
N LYS A 207 -5.71 3.60 -24.83
CA LYS A 207 -7.10 4.07 -24.89
C LYS A 207 -7.66 4.37 -23.49
N ARG A 208 -7.46 3.47 -22.53
CA ARG A 208 -7.93 3.64 -21.14
C ARG A 208 -7.22 4.79 -20.43
N VAL A 209 -5.90 4.94 -20.58
CA VAL A 209 -5.15 6.06 -20.01
C VAL A 209 -5.65 7.39 -20.59
N LYS A 210 -5.85 7.46 -21.91
CA LYS A 210 -6.39 8.65 -22.59
C LYS A 210 -7.79 8.99 -22.07
N GLN A 211 -8.67 7.99 -21.90
CA GLN A 211 -10.01 8.17 -21.33
C GLN A 211 -9.96 8.62 -19.86
N ALA A 212 -9.11 8.03 -19.02
CA ALA A 212 -8.96 8.41 -17.62
C ALA A 212 -8.41 9.83 -17.46
N ILE A 213 -7.48 10.25 -18.33
CA ILE A 213 -7.00 11.65 -18.38
C ILE A 213 -8.16 12.58 -18.74
N LYS A 214 -8.93 12.27 -19.79
CA LYS A 214 -10.11 13.05 -20.19
C LYS A 214 -11.14 13.16 -19.06
N ALA A 215 -11.47 12.04 -18.40
CA ALA A 215 -12.41 12.00 -17.29
C ALA A 215 -11.91 12.82 -16.09
N ARG A 216 -10.62 12.71 -15.73
CA ARG A 216 -10.01 13.52 -14.67
C ARG A 216 -10.06 15.02 -14.99
N VAL A 217 -9.70 15.42 -16.22
CA VAL A 217 -9.77 16.83 -16.64
C VAL A 217 -11.21 17.34 -16.61
N LYS A 218 -12.18 16.54 -17.07
CA LYS A 218 -13.61 16.88 -17.00
C LYS A 218 -14.06 17.04 -15.54
N ASN A 219 -13.76 16.08 -14.66
CA ASN A 219 -14.12 16.17 -13.24
C ASN A 219 -13.47 17.37 -12.56
N ASN A 220 -12.20 17.66 -12.82
CA ASN A 220 -11.51 18.83 -12.26
C ASN A 220 -12.13 20.15 -12.76
N LYS A 221 -12.67 20.18 -13.99
CA LYS A 221 -13.41 21.33 -14.53
C LYS A 221 -14.83 21.43 -13.94
N CYS A 222 -15.44 20.31 -13.57
CA CYS A 222 -16.80 20.25 -13.01
C CYS A 222 -16.84 20.35 -11.48
N SER A 223 -15.72 20.19 -10.78
CA SER A 223 -15.59 20.47 -9.35
C SER A 223 -15.65 21.99 -9.15
N LYS A 224 -16.87 22.51 -8.99
CA LYS A 224 -17.11 23.90 -8.62
C LYS A 224 -16.40 24.15 -7.29
N CYS A 225 -15.40 25.03 -7.29
CA CYS A 225 -14.92 25.60 -6.06
C CYS A 225 -16.06 26.45 -5.48
N VAL A 226 -16.51 26.15 -4.26
CA VAL A 226 -17.57 26.92 -3.58
C VAL A 226 -17.20 28.40 -3.44
N GLN A 227 -15.90 28.71 -3.43
CA GLN A 227 -15.34 30.06 -3.35
C GLN A 227 -15.07 30.72 -4.72
N CYS A 228 -15.01 29.95 -5.82
CA CYS A 228 -14.81 30.51 -7.15
C CYS A 228 -16.13 30.47 -7.91
N THR A 229 -16.91 31.55 -7.82
CA THR A 229 -18.13 31.82 -8.60
C THR A 229 -17.79 32.14 -10.06
N GLY A 230 -17.10 31.23 -10.74
CA GLY A 230 -16.54 31.50 -12.07
C GLY A 230 -16.28 30.26 -12.90
N CYS A 231 -17.29 29.42 -13.12
CA CYS A 231 -17.32 28.57 -14.31
C CYS A 231 -18.75 28.16 -14.65
N SER A 232 -19.43 29.00 -15.43
CA SER A 232 -20.67 28.66 -16.11
C SER A 232 -20.34 27.74 -17.28
N VAL A 233 -20.31 26.42 -17.03
CA VAL A 233 -20.42 25.47 -18.14
C VAL A 233 -21.88 25.54 -18.60
N LYS A 234 -22.13 26.37 -19.62
CA LYS A 234 -23.41 26.36 -20.35
C LYS A 234 -23.75 24.91 -20.70
N GLN A 235 -24.97 24.53 -20.37
CA GLN A 235 -25.56 23.22 -20.60
C GLN A 235 -25.35 22.80 -22.06
N LEU A 236 -24.65 21.70 -22.28
CA LEU A 236 -24.76 20.91 -23.50
C LEU A 236 -25.31 19.55 -23.10
N ILE A 237 -26.60 19.52 -22.75
CA ILE A 237 -27.42 18.31 -22.74
C ILE A 237 -28.79 18.70 -23.29
N THR A 238 -28.95 18.59 -24.60
CA THR A 238 -30.23 18.22 -25.20
C THR A 238 -30.00 16.89 -25.91
N ALA A 239 -30.23 15.80 -25.18
CA ALA A 239 -30.51 14.50 -25.77
C ALA A 239 -32.02 14.24 -25.58
N PRO A 240 -32.74 13.77 -26.62
CA PRO A 240 -34.20 13.71 -26.61
C PRO A 240 -34.70 12.60 -25.69
N ARG A 241 -35.71 12.92 -24.87
CA ARG A 241 -36.48 11.93 -24.10
C ARG A 241 -37.27 11.05 -25.08
N LEU A 242 -36.96 9.75 -25.10
CA LEU A 242 -37.85 8.72 -25.63
C LEU A 242 -39.17 8.79 -24.85
N LYS A 243 -40.26 9.11 -25.56
CA LYS A 243 -41.63 8.99 -25.05
C LYS A 243 -41.94 7.49 -24.90
N LYS A 244 -42.28 7.06 -23.68
CA LYS A 244 -43.03 5.82 -23.46
C LYS A 244 -44.39 5.97 -24.15
N LYS A 245 -44.70 5.10 -25.12
CA LYS A 245 -46.06 4.88 -25.57
C LYS A 245 -46.72 3.89 -24.61
N ALA A 246 -47.98 4.20 -24.27
CA ALA A 246 -48.94 3.26 -23.71
C ALA A 246 -49.22 2.13 -24.70
#